data_AF-A0A535FAX6-F1
#
_entry.id   AF-A0A535FAX6-F1
#
_cell.length_a   1.000
_cell.length_b   1.000
_cell.length_c   1.000
_cell.angle_alpha   90.00
_cell.angle_beta   90.00
_cell.angle_gamma   90.00
#
_symmetry.space_group_name_H-M   'P 1'
#
loop_
_entity.id
_entity.type
_entity.pdbx_description
1 polymer ?
#
loop_
_entity_poly.entity_id
_entity_poly.type
_entity_poly.pdbx_seq_one_letter_code
_entity_poly.pdbx_strand_id
1 'polypeptide(L)'
;EDEFRYLSLPTTPKGTAKVEPGRGVKINYLYYFSKAFDAKKVRGTQVLVRYDPFNIGLAYAYVQGRWVKCLSEYHLQLRGHTERELQFASTEIRKRYQNHRGEVAITARRLADLLAKASDYEMVLLQRLQDLEAHDVFAHMHGAHLALPPEEPPDASPVGGMPVLGNQQENTVSPVVEVQDQDEEELDEYEEYR
;
A
#
# COMPACT_ATOMS: atom_id res chain seq x y z
N GLU A 1 17.21 13.16 -29.82
CA GLU A 1 15.94 12.41 -29.73
C GLU A 1 15.58 12.01 -28.30
N ASP A 2 16.53 11.64 -27.44
CA ASP A 2 16.24 11.26 -26.04
C ASP A 2 15.71 12.38 -25.13
N GLU A 3 16.01 13.64 -25.42
CA GLU A 3 15.60 14.77 -24.56
C GLU A 3 14.08 14.96 -24.51
N PHE A 4 13.40 14.75 -25.64
CA PHE A 4 11.94 14.83 -25.73
C PHE A 4 11.25 13.80 -24.83
N ARG A 5 11.82 12.59 -24.71
CA ARG A 5 11.32 11.53 -23.83
C ARG A 5 11.30 11.98 -22.37
N TYR A 6 12.31 12.71 -21.90
CA TYR A 6 12.32 13.17 -20.51
C TYR A 6 11.37 14.33 -20.28
N LEU A 7 11.19 15.20 -21.29
CA LEU A 7 10.30 16.35 -21.19
C LEU A 7 8.82 15.94 -21.16
N SER A 8 8.47 14.80 -21.75
CA SER A 8 7.11 14.24 -21.69
C SER A 8 6.80 13.52 -20.37
N LEU A 9 7.81 13.24 -19.54
CA LEU A 9 7.60 12.65 -18.23
C LEU A 9 6.99 13.67 -17.24
N PRO A 10 6.17 13.19 -16.29
CA PRO A 10 5.65 14.03 -15.22
C PRO A 10 6.76 14.57 -14.32
N THR A 11 6.43 15.63 -13.59
CA THR A 11 7.32 16.32 -12.64
C THR A 11 6.58 16.63 -11.34
N THR A 12 7.32 17.03 -10.31
CA THR A 12 6.74 17.63 -9.10
C THR A 12 6.03 18.94 -9.43
N PRO A 13 5.11 19.44 -8.58
CA PRO A 13 4.43 20.72 -8.79
C PRO A 13 5.36 21.92 -9.01
N LYS A 14 6.57 21.87 -8.41
CA LYS A 14 7.60 22.91 -8.57
C LYS A 14 8.47 22.74 -9.82
N GLY A 15 8.37 21.62 -10.54
CA GLY A 15 9.26 21.32 -11.67
C GLY A 15 10.70 20.91 -11.28
N THR A 16 11.07 21.12 -10.01
CA THR A 16 12.44 21.03 -9.50
C THR A 16 12.48 20.35 -8.13
N ALA A 17 13.66 19.85 -7.75
CA ALA A 17 13.95 19.35 -6.42
C ALA A 17 15.35 19.76 -5.97
N LYS A 18 15.53 19.95 -4.66
CA LYS A 18 16.82 20.26 -4.06
C LYS A 18 17.65 18.98 -3.97
N VAL A 19 18.92 19.07 -4.36
CA VAL A 19 19.89 18.00 -4.15
C VAL A 19 20.39 18.06 -2.71
N GLU A 20 19.92 17.13 -1.89
CA GLU A 20 20.39 16.90 -0.53
C GLU A 20 21.71 16.11 -0.56
N PRO A 21 22.80 16.64 0.03
CA PRO A 21 24.08 15.93 0.09
C PRO A 21 23.93 14.55 0.73
N GLY A 22 24.47 13.51 0.09
CA GLY A 22 24.45 12.14 0.60
C GLY A 22 23.13 11.37 0.40
N ARG A 23 22.01 12.04 0.07
CA ARG A 23 20.71 11.38 -0.19
C ARG A 23 20.25 11.50 -1.64
N GLY A 24 20.50 12.65 -2.27
CA GLY A 24 20.06 12.95 -3.63
C GLY A 24 18.83 13.85 -3.65
N VAL A 25 17.81 13.54 -4.46
CA VAL A 25 16.62 14.39 -4.61
C VAL A 25 15.36 13.70 -4.09
N LYS A 26 14.46 14.45 -3.46
CA LYS A 26 13.19 13.92 -2.95
C LYS A 26 12.04 14.18 -3.92
N ILE A 27 11.33 13.13 -4.31
CA ILE A 27 10.15 13.16 -5.20
C ILE A 27 9.10 12.18 -4.63
N ASN A 28 7.86 12.63 -4.42
CA ASN A 28 6.75 11.80 -3.93
C ASN A 28 7.15 10.89 -2.75
N TYR A 29 7.67 11.47 -1.67
CA TYR A 29 8.15 10.80 -0.45
C TYR A 29 9.43 9.97 -0.58
N LEU A 30 9.87 9.67 -1.80
CA LEU A 30 11.03 8.83 -2.10
C LEU A 30 12.27 9.70 -2.37
N TYR A 31 13.42 9.26 -1.87
CA TYR A 31 14.71 9.81 -2.26
C TYR A 31 15.29 9.03 -3.43
N TYR A 32 15.90 9.77 -4.35
CA TYR A 32 16.54 9.24 -5.54
C TYR A 32 17.98 9.71 -5.62
N PHE A 33 18.90 8.77 -5.84
CA PHE A 33 20.33 9.03 -5.90
C PHE A 33 20.90 8.78 -7.30
N SER A 34 21.92 9.56 -7.64
CA SER A 34 22.77 9.38 -8.80
C SER A 34 24.17 9.90 -8.49
N LYS A 35 25.21 9.24 -9.00
CA LYS A 35 26.62 9.66 -8.82
C LYS A 35 26.88 11.10 -9.32
N ALA A 36 26.05 11.60 -10.24
CA ALA A 36 26.15 12.96 -10.74
C ALA A 36 25.91 14.04 -9.66
N PHE A 37 25.22 13.69 -8.57
CA PHE A 37 24.95 14.60 -7.45
C PHE A 37 26.18 14.84 -6.56
N ASP A 38 27.23 14.03 -6.67
CA ASP A 38 28.45 14.21 -5.89
C ASP A 38 29.30 15.41 -6.32
N ALA A 39 29.05 15.95 -7.51
CA ALA A 39 29.74 17.14 -7.97
C ALA A 39 29.49 18.33 -7.04
N LYS A 40 30.57 19.00 -6.58
CA LYS A 40 30.49 20.16 -5.67
C LYS A 40 29.53 21.26 -6.15
N LYS A 41 29.44 21.47 -7.46
CA LYS A 41 28.56 22.47 -8.09
C LYS A 41 27.06 22.09 -8.08
N VAL A 42 26.73 20.85 -7.76
CA VAL A 42 25.36 20.30 -7.84
C VAL A 42 24.75 20.14 -6.45
N ARG A 43 25.59 19.83 -5.44
CA ARG A 43 25.16 19.69 -4.04
C ARG A 43 24.44 20.96 -3.56
N GLY A 44 23.25 20.80 -2.98
CA GLY A 44 22.44 21.90 -2.44
C GLY A 44 21.68 22.72 -3.48
N THR A 45 21.88 22.47 -4.78
CA THR A 45 21.20 23.21 -5.86
C THR A 45 19.83 22.63 -6.19
N GLN A 46 18.98 23.45 -6.83
CA GLN A 46 17.71 23.01 -7.41
C GLN A 46 17.97 22.46 -8.81
N VAL A 47 17.55 21.23 -9.06
CA VAL A 47 17.66 20.57 -10.37
C VAL A 47 16.29 20.26 -10.91
N LEU A 48 16.12 20.31 -12.24
CA LEU A 48 14.88 19.83 -12.87
C LEU A 48 14.76 18.34 -12.64
N VAL A 49 13.56 17.89 -12.29
CA VAL A 49 13.29 16.49 -12.01
C VAL A 49 12.13 15.99 -12.83
N ARG A 50 12.21 14.73 -13.21
CA ARG A 50 11.18 13.98 -13.92
C ARG A 50 11.13 12.58 -13.34
N TYR A 51 9.99 11.93 -13.32
CA TYR A 51 9.86 10.56 -12.82
C TYR A 51 9.04 9.71 -13.79
N ASP A 52 9.20 8.39 -13.70
CA ASP A 52 8.42 7.45 -14.50
C ASP A 52 7.13 7.09 -13.74
N PRO A 53 5.93 7.45 -14.23
CA PRO A 53 4.68 7.15 -13.55
C PRO A 53 4.34 5.67 -13.54
N PHE A 54 5.01 4.85 -14.36
CA PHE A 54 4.86 3.39 -14.38
C PHE A 54 6.03 2.66 -13.70
N ASN A 55 6.99 3.41 -13.16
CA ASN A 55 8.10 2.85 -12.40
C ASN A 55 8.62 3.87 -11.38
N ILE A 56 7.98 3.90 -10.22
CA ILE A 56 8.35 4.79 -9.11
C ILE A 56 9.73 4.48 -8.52
N GLY A 57 10.36 3.36 -8.89
CA GLY A 57 11.76 3.10 -8.56
C GLY A 57 12.75 3.95 -9.37
N LEU A 58 12.30 4.69 -10.39
CA LEU A 58 13.14 5.43 -11.34
C LEU A 58 12.74 6.90 -11.45
N ALA A 59 13.75 7.77 -11.42
CA ALA A 59 13.62 9.17 -11.74
C ALA A 59 14.77 9.66 -12.62
N TYR A 60 14.63 10.87 -13.12
CA TYR A 60 15.61 11.55 -13.95
C TYR A 60 15.79 12.97 -13.45
N ALA A 61 17.05 13.41 -13.38
CA ALA A 61 17.40 14.76 -13.00
C ALA A 61 18.22 15.43 -14.11
N TYR A 62 18.04 16.73 -14.32
CA TYR A 62 18.86 17.48 -15.26
C TYR A 62 20.04 18.10 -14.51
N VAL A 63 21.24 17.58 -14.77
CA VAL A 63 22.47 17.96 -14.07
C VAL A 63 23.56 18.27 -15.08
N GLN A 64 24.16 19.46 -14.98
CA GLN A 64 25.30 19.88 -15.84
C GLN A 64 25.01 19.74 -17.35
N GLY A 65 23.81 20.11 -17.78
CA GLY A 65 23.46 20.11 -19.21
C GLY A 65 23.02 18.75 -19.76
N ARG A 66 22.74 17.75 -18.90
CA ARG A 66 22.28 16.43 -19.34
C ARG A 66 21.29 15.81 -18.36
N TRP A 67 20.40 14.98 -18.89
CA TRP A 67 19.53 14.12 -18.09
C TRP A 67 20.32 12.94 -17.54
N VAL A 68 20.22 12.72 -16.22
CA VAL A 68 20.84 11.60 -15.52
C VAL A 68 19.79 10.73 -14.87
N LYS A 69 19.94 9.41 -15.02
CA LYS A 69 19.11 8.42 -14.34
C LYS A 69 19.42 8.43 -12.84
N CYS A 70 18.36 8.40 -12.04
CA CYS A 70 18.40 8.36 -10.58
C CYS A 70 17.59 7.15 -10.11
N LEU A 71 18.13 6.42 -9.14
CA LEU A 71 17.48 5.24 -8.55
C LEU A 71 16.93 5.60 -7.19
N SER A 72 15.73 5.12 -6.87
CA SER A 72 15.19 5.23 -5.51
C SER A 72 16.03 4.43 -4.51
N GLU A 73 16.05 4.86 -3.25
CA GLU A 73 16.61 4.09 -2.13
C GLU A 73 16.10 2.64 -2.08
N TYR A 74 14.81 2.43 -2.40
CA TYR A 74 14.15 1.12 -2.41
C TYR A 74 13.89 0.63 -3.84
N HIS A 75 14.82 0.91 -4.78
CA HIS A 75 14.63 0.64 -6.20
C HIS A 75 14.20 -0.82 -6.50
N LEU A 76 14.74 -1.81 -5.80
CA LEU A 76 14.43 -3.22 -6.05
C LEU A 76 12.98 -3.55 -5.73
N GLN A 77 12.46 -3.04 -4.61
CA GLN A 77 11.07 -3.23 -4.18
C GLN A 77 10.10 -2.37 -4.98
N LEU A 78 10.54 -1.18 -5.41
CA LEU A 78 9.68 -0.19 -6.05
C LEU A 78 9.68 -0.29 -7.58
N ARG A 79 10.48 -1.19 -8.16
CA ARG A 79 10.60 -1.35 -9.61
C ARG A 79 9.30 -1.93 -10.17
N GLY A 80 8.68 -1.20 -11.10
CA GLY A 80 7.48 -1.64 -11.81
C GLY A 80 6.16 -1.25 -11.13
N HIS A 81 6.23 -0.69 -9.91
CA HIS A 81 5.07 -0.04 -9.31
C HIS A 81 4.83 1.33 -9.94
N THR A 82 3.56 1.69 -10.03
CA THR A 82 3.04 2.92 -10.62
C THR A 82 2.88 4.03 -9.58
N GLU A 83 2.81 5.27 -10.05
CA GLU A 83 2.51 6.42 -9.21
C GLU A 83 1.16 6.26 -8.49
N ARG A 84 0.17 5.66 -9.14
CA ARG A 84 -1.15 5.45 -8.55
C ARG A 84 -1.08 4.51 -7.35
N GLU A 85 -0.33 3.41 -7.44
CA GLU A 85 -0.10 2.51 -6.30
C GLU A 85 0.56 3.25 -5.13
N LEU A 86 1.56 4.10 -5.42
CA LEU A 86 2.19 4.93 -4.39
C LEU A 86 1.19 5.86 -3.70
N GLN A 87 0.28 6.49 -4.45
CA GLN A 87 -0.77 7.33 -3.88
C GLN A 87 -1.73 6.49 -3.01
N PHE A 88 -2.19 5.34 -3.48
CA PHE A 88 -3.04 4.45 -2.69
C PHE A 88 -2.35 4.00 -1.40
N ALA A 89 -1.10 3.55 -1.48
CA ALA A 89 -0.28 3.19 -0.32
C ALA A 89 -0.17 4.35 0.67
N SER A 90 0.07 5.58 0.18
CA SER A 90 0.14 6.76 1.05
C SER A 90 -1.19 7.07 1.74
N THR A 91 -2.32 6.89 1.05
CA THR A 91 -3.66 7.11 1.63
C THR A 91 -4.01 6.04 2.67
N GLU A 92 -3.64 4.79 2.41
CA GLU A 92 -3.84 3.66 3.33
C GLU A 92 -3.04 3.86 4.62
N ILE A 93 -1.76 4.22 4.49
CA ILE A 93 -0.90 4.59 5.63
C ILE A 93 -1.53 5.73 6.43
N ARG A 94 -2.00 6.80 5.76
CA ARG A 94 -2.65 7.93 6.44
C ARG A 94 -3.92 7.54 7.19
N LYS A 95 -4.77 6.68 6.61
CA LYS A 95 -6.00 6.19 7.25
C LYS A 95 -5.72 5.38 8.51
N ARG A 96 -4.71 4.51 8.49
CA ARG A 96 -4.31 3.74 9.67
C ARG A 96 -3.95 4.66 10.84
N TYR A 97 -3.27 5.78 10.59
CA TYR A 97 -2.94 6.75 11.63
C TYR A 97 -4.08 7.66 12.06
N GLN A 98 -5.12 7.87 11.25
CA GLN A 98 -6.31 8.56 11.76
C GLN A 98 -7.03 7.74 12.83
N ASN A 99 -6.94 6.41 12.75
CA ASN A 99 -7.60 5.50 13.68
C ASN A 99 -6.74 5.20 14.92
N HIS A 100 -5.42 5.33 14.84
CA HIS A 100 -4.49 5.16 15.97
C HIS A 100 -3.94 6.52 16.38
N ARG A 101 -4.16 6.98 17.63
CA ARG A 101 -3.83 8.35 18.14
C ARG A 101 -2.36 8.82 18.04
N GLY A 102 -1.48 8.11 17.32
CA GLY A 102 -0.10 8.50 17.07
C GLY A 102 0.08 9.09 15.67
N GLU A 103 0.64 10.29 15.60
CA GLU A 103 0.98 10.96 14.35
C GLU A 103 2.29 10.36 13.82
N VAL A 104 2.19 9.40 12.90
CA VAL A 104 3.40 8.82 12.30
C VAL A 104 3.58 9.24 10.85
N ALA A 105 4.79 9.71 10.53
CA ALA A 105 5.12 10.25 9.22
C ALA A 105 5.06 9.19 8.11
N ILE A 106 4.60 9.59 6.92
CA ILE A 106 4.68 8.77 5.71
C ILE A 106 6.14 8.73 5.26
N THR A 107 6.78 7.56 5.35
CA THR A 107 8.18 7.35 4.97
C THR A 107 8.30 6.45 3.74
N ALA A 108 9.41 6.59 3.00
CA ALA A 108 9.73 5.76 1.84
C ALA A 108 9.74 4.27 2.17
N ARG A 109 10.32 3.91 3.33
CA ARG A 109 10.37 2.53 3.84
C ARG A 109 8.98 1.93 3.96
N ARG A 110 8.07 2.61 4.64
CA ARG A 110 6.70 2.11 4.87
C ARG A 110 5.91 1.95 3.59
N LEU A 111 6.12 2.84 2.63
CA LEU A 111 5.52 2.71 1.29
C LEU A 111 6.06 1.48 0.56
N ALA A 112 7.38 1.28 0.57
CA ALA A 112 8.01 0.10 -0.03
C ALA A 112 7.54 -1.21 0.64
N ASP A 113 7.47 -1.24 1.97
CA ASP A 113 7.01 -2.41 2.72
C ASP A 113 5.54 -2.73 2.43
N LEU A 114 4.68 -1.71 2.31
CA LEU A 114 3.27 -1.92 1.99
C LEU A 114 3.10 -2.47 0.57
N LEU A 115 3.82 -1.92 -0.40
CA LEU A 115 3.76 -2.38 -1.79
C LEU A 115 4.33 -3.79 -1.95
N ALA A 116 5.44 -4.09 -1.28
CA ALA A 116 6.00 -5.44 -1.26
C ALA A 116 5.01 -6.45 -0.67
N LYS A 117 4.43 -6.13 0.49
CA LYS A 117 3.38 -6.97 1.11
C LYS A 117 2.18 -7.15 0.20
N ALA A 118 1.71 -6.12 -0.50
CA ALA A 118 0.60 -6.24 -1.43
C ALA A 118 0.94 -7.19 -2.59
N SER A 119 2.16 -7.10 -3.11
CA SER A 119 2.68 -7.94 -4.19
C SER A 119 2.67 -9.43 -3.82
N ASP A 120 3.03 -9.76 -2.56
CA ASP A 120 3.07 -11.14 -2.07
C ASP A 120 1.70 -11.86 -2.16
N TYR A 121 0.59 -11.11 -2.11
CA TYR A 121 -0.77 -11.66 -2.12
C TYR A 121 -1.46 -11.58 -3.50
N GLU A 122 -0.82 -11.05 -4.54
CA GLU A 122 -1.45 -10.79 -5.85
C GLU A 122 -2.09 -12.04 -6.47
N MET A 123 -1.36 -13.16 -6.51
CA MET A 123 -1.84 -14.39 -7.15
C MET A 123 -3.11 -14.94 -6.47
N VAL A 124 -3.16 -14.87 -5.13
CA VAL A 124 -4.34 -15.32 -4.36
C VAL A 124 -5.54 -14.40 -4.62
N LEU A 125 -5.30 -13.09 -4.70
CA LEU A 125 -6.35 -12.12 -5.00
C LEU A 125 -6.90 -12.28 -6.43
N LEU A 126 -6.01 -12.54 -7.41
CA LEU A 126 -6.41 -12.82 -8.79
C LEU A 126 -7.22 -14.12 -8.90
N GLN A 127 -6.79 -15.19 -8.23
CA GLN A 127 -7.55 -16.43 -8.19
C GLN A 127 -8.95 -16.20 -7.60
N ARG A 128 -9.04 -15.47 -6.48
CA ARG A 128 -10.32 -15.15 -5.86
C ARG A 128 -11.24 -14.35 -6.79
N LEU A 129 -10.70 -13.44 -7.60
CA LEU A 129 -11.48 -12.70 -8.59
C LEU A 129 -12.03 -13.64 -9.68
N GLN A 130 -11.20 -14.55 -10.19
CA GLN A 130 -11.62 -15.56 -11.17
C GLN A 130 -12.70 -16.48 -10.60
N ASP A 131 -12.56 -16.93 -9.34
CA ASP A 131 -13.54 -17.78 -8.68
C ASP A 131 -14.89 -17.07 -8.53
N LEU A 132 -14.89 -15.76 -8.24
CA LEU A 132 -16.13 -14.95 -8.16
C LEU A 132 -16.80 -14.81 -9.53
N GLU A 133 -16.03 -14.52 -10.59
CA GLU A 133 -16.55 -14.45 -11.95
C GLU A 133 -17.13 -15.80 -12.42
N ALA A 134 -16.44 -16.91 -12.11
CA ALA A 134 -16.92 -18.25 -12.42
C ALA A 134 -18.18 -18.60 -11.62
N HIS A 135 -18.21 -18.26 -10.32
CA HIS A 135 -19.38 -18.50 -9.46
C HIS A 135 -20.63 -17.81 -10.01
N ASP A 136 -20.52 -16.55 -10.45
CA ASP A 136 -21.64 -15.83 -11.05
C ASP A 136 -22.16 -16.53 -12.32
N VAL A 137 -21.27 -17.06 -13.17
CA VAL A 137 -21.66 -17.83 -14.37
C VAL A 137 -22.34 -19.15 -13.99
N PHE A 138 -21.81 -19.88 -13.01
CA PHE A 138 -22.42 -21.12 -12.52
C PHE A 138 -23.80 -20.88 -11.90
N ALA A 139 -23.99 -19.80 -11.15
CA ALA A 139 -25.27 -19.42 -10.58
C ALA A 139 -26.33 -19.12 -11.67
N HIS A 140 -25.95 -18.44 -12.74
CA HIS A 140 -26.85 -18.15 -13.86
C HIS A 140 -27.13 -19.39 -14.74
N MET A 141 -26.16 -20.30 -14.92
CA MET A 141 -26.40 -21.57 -15.64
C MET A 141 -27.32 -22.54 -14.88
N HIS A 142 -27.35 -22.48 -13.54
CA HIS A 142 -28.22 -23.32 -12.71
C HIS A 142 -29.59 -22.70 -12.42
N GLY A 143 -29.96 -21.61 -13.09
CA GLY A 143 -31.30 -21.01 -13.01
C GLY A 143 -32.40 -21.83 -13.70
N ALA A 144 -32.64 -23.08 -13.26
CA ALA A 144 -33.91 -23.82 -13.43
C ALA A 144 -33.94 -25.22 -12.76
N HIS A 145 -33.46 -25.44 -11.52
CA HIS A 145 -33.97 -26.57 -10.70
C HIS A 145 -33.64 -26.46 -9.20
N LEU A 146 -34.18 -25.46 -8.51
CA LEU A 146 -34.47 -25.60 -7.07
C LEU A 146 -35.93 -25.24 -6.86
N ALA A 147 -36.82 -26.13 -7.34
CA ALA A 147 -38.17 -26.19 -6.81
C ALA A 147 -38.05 -26.59 -5.34
N LEU A 148 -38.19 -25.61 -4.44
CA LEU A 148 -38.50 -25.89 -3.05
C LEU A 148 -39.82 -26.67 -3.04
N PRO A 149 -39.90 -27.86 -2.41
CA PRO A 149 -41.19 -28.50 -2.21
C PRO A 149 -42.04 -27.62 -1.27
N PRO A 150 -43.35 -27.47 -1.54
CA PRO A 150 -44.23 -26.73 -0.65
C PRO A 150 -44.54 -27.64 0.55
N GLU A 151 -44.05 -27.30 1.74
CA GLU A 151 -44.62 -27.85 2.97
C GLU A 151 -45.68 -26.88 3.50
N GLU A 152 -46.94 -27.20 3.25
CA GLU A 152 -48.09 -26.64 3.97
C GLU A 152 -48.19 -27.23 5.39
N PRO A 153 -48.73 -26.48 6.37
CA PRO A 153 -48.66 -26.79 7.79
C PRO A 153 -49.85 -27.66 8.28
N PRO A 154 -49.71 -28.37 9.40
CA PRO A 154 -50.87 -28.71 10.23
C PRO A 154 -50.70 -28.21 11.68
N ASP A 155 -51.46 -27.15 11.95
CA ASP A 155 -52.40 -26.93 13.05
C ASP A 155 -52.19 -27.52 14.47
N ALA A 156 -52.42 -26.62 15.44
CA ALA A 156 -52.95 -26.79 16.80
C ALA A 156 -52.22 -27.64 17.89
N SER A 157 -51.61 -26.92 18.84
CA SER A 157 -51.37 -27.34 20.24
C SER A 157 -52.68 -27.64 21.01
N PRO A 158 -52.67 -28.30 22.19
CA PRO A 158 -52.40 -27.55 23.43
C PRO A 158 -51.71 -28.32 24.60
N VAL A 159 -50.89 -27.55 25.33
CA VAL A 159 -50.77 -27.46 26.81
C VAL A 159 -50.47 -28.74 27.62
N GLY A 160 -49.32 -28.71 28.31
CA GLY A 160 -49.15 -29.43 29.59
C GLY A 160 -47.71 -29.59 30.07
N GLY A 161 -47.32 -28.82 31.09
CA GLY A 161 -46.28 -29.23 32.05
C GLY A 161 -44.91 -28.54 31.94
N MET A 162 -44.62 -27.65 32.89
CA MET A 162 -43.26 -27.34 33.38
C MET A 162 -43.09 -28.06 34.74
N PRO A 163 -41.89 -28.15 35.35
CA PRO A 163 -40.52 -27.91 34.87
C PRO A 163 -39.58 -29.10 35.21
N VAL A 164 -38.27 -29.01 34.94
CA VAL A 164 -37.18 -29.35 35.90
C VAL A 164 -35.80 -29.15 35.23
N LEU A 165 -34.90 -28.55 36.02
CA LEU A 165 -33.50 -28.24 35.75
C LEU A 165 -32.67 -29.44 35.29
N GLY A 166 -31.71 -29.18 34.40
CA GLY A 166 -30.62 -30.09 34.07
C GLY A 166 -29.51 -29.39 33.28
N ASN A 167 -28.47 -28.98 33.98
CA ASN A 167 -27.24 -28.29 33.54
C ASN A 167 -26.68 -28.74 32.17
N GLN A 168 -26.25 -27.77 31.35
CA GLN A 168 -25.25 -27.99 30.30
C GLN A 168 -24.14 -26.95 30.42
N GLN A 169 -22.90 -27.46 30.50
CA GLN A 169 -21.67 -26.70 30.39
C GLN A 169 -21.51 -26.24 28.94
N GLU A 170 -21.49 -24.92 28.71
CA GLU A 170 -20.95 -24.36 27.48
C GLU A 170 -19.44 -24.18 27.64
N ASN A 171 -18.70 -24.95 26.86
CA ASN A 171 -17.26 -24.88 26.72
C ASN A 171 -17.00 -24.21 25.36
N THR A 172 -16.74 -22.91 25.35
CA THR A 172 -16.29 -22.18 24.16
C THR A 172 -14.90 -21.61 24.41
N VAL A 173 -13.91 -22.25 23.79
CA VAL A 173 -12.53 -21.77 23.73
C VAL A 173 -12.40 -20.91 22.48
N SER A 174 -12.15 -19.62 22.65
CA SER A 174 -11.57 -18.75 21.63
C SER A 174 -10.12 -18.46 22.02
N PRO A 175 -9.10 -18.72 21.18
CA PRO A 175 -7.75 -18.31 21.48
C PRO A 175 -7.58 -16.83 21.09
N VAL A 176 -7.36 -16.01 22.11
CA VAL A 176 -6.73 -14.70 21.98
C VAL A 176 -5.25 -14.94 21.67
N VAL A 177 -4.77 -14.47 20.53
CA VAL A 177 -3.33 -14.36 20.27
C VAL A 177 -2.98 -12.87 20.40
N GLU A 178 -2.63 -12.45 21.61
CA GLU A 178 -1.87 -11.22 21.83
C GLU A 178 -0.44 -11.48 21.39
N VAL A 179 -0.03 -10.86 20.28
CA VAL A 179 1.38 -10.68 19.97
C VAL A 179 1.79 -9.34 20.55
N GLN A 180 2.59 -9.39 21.60
CA GLN A 180 3.31 -8.24 22.14
C GLN A 180 4.54 -8.00 21.27
N ASP A 181 4.50 -6.98 20.42
CA ASP A 181 5.71 -6.42 19.82
C ASP A 181 6.11 -5.19 20.65
N GLN A 182 7.05 -5.42 21.58
CA GLN A 182 7.86 -4.38 22.18
C GLN A 182 9.02 -4.11 21.23
N ASP A 183 8.93 -3.03 20.44
CA ASP A 183 10.10 -2.40 19.85
C ASP A 183 10.09 -0.93 20.30
N GLU A 184 10.85 -0.65 21.35
CA GLU A 184 11.29 0.70 21.72
C GLU A 184 12.22 1.21 20.59
N GLU A 185 11.70 2.07 19.70
CA GLU A 185 12.55 2.88 18.82
C GLU A 185 12.69 4.29 19.41
N GLU A 186 13.89 4.51 19.94
CA GLU A 186 14.51 5.74 20.42
C GLU A 186 14.28 6.90 19.42
N LEU A 187 13.62 7.96 19.88
CA LEU A 187 13.38 9.17 19.10
C LEU A 187 14.68 9.98 19.01
N ASP A 188 15.33 9.96 17.85
CA ASP A 188 16.38 10.93 17.53
C ASP A 188 15.75 12.34 17.41
N GLU A 189 15.87 13.08 18.51
CA GLU A 189 15.58 14.49 18.66
C GLU A 189 16.48 15.30 17.70
N TYR A 190 15.96 15.66 16.52
CA TYR A 190 16.67 16.55 15.61
C TYR A 190 16.54 18.00 16.08
N GLU A 191 17.61 18.45 16.74
CA GLU A 191 17.87 19.82 17.14
C GLU A 191 17.55 20.83 16.04
N GLU A 192 16.64 21.74 16.39
CA GLU A 192 16.35 22.98 15.72
C GLU A 192 17.58 23.90 15.81
N TYR A 193 18.36 23.99 14.73
CA TYR A 193 19.40 25.01 14.62
C TYR A 193 18.83 26.30 14.02
N ARG A 194 18.73 27.27 14.94
CA ARG A 194 18.52 28.71 14.79
C ARG A 194 19.55 29.39 13.88
#